data_AF-A0A839GH27-F1
#
_entry.id   AF-A0A839GH27-F1
#
_cell.length_a   1.000
_cell.length_b   1.000
_cell.length_c   1.000
_cell.angle_alpha   90.00
_cell.angle_beta   90.00
_cell.angle_gamma   90.00
#
_symmetry.space_group_name_H-M   'P 1'
#
loop_
_entity.id
_entity.type
_entity.pdbx_description
1 polymer ?
#
loop_
_entity_poly.entity_id
_entity_poly.type
_entity_poly.pdbx_seq_one_letter_code
_entity_poly.pdbx_strand_id
1 'polypeptide(L)'
;MELQKALKIANYLCKGLAPYCERIAIAGSVRRGKADVKDIELLAIPKRETRGEPIQDLFGNVTAPALQVNMLCEGLKRVPKIRWIKPGTSEIIDWPLKNEAKYFRGYIDSCDIKVDIFTARECTWGYQMAIRTGPAEFSQALVQKWLRLGYQGQGGMLTKYGKLVPVREEKDLFDLLYMEYVLPHKRESQLILR
;
A
#
# COMPACT_ATOMS: atom_id res chain seq x y z
N MET A 1 1.25 14.59 14.65
CA MET A 1 2.43 15.28 14.05
C MET A 1 1.95 16.32 13.04
N GLU A 2 2.57 17.50 12.99
CA GLU A 2 2.25 18.53 11.99
C GLU A 2 2.46 18.03 10.55
N LEU A 3 1.50 18.33 9.66
CA LEU A 3 1.52 17.94 8.24
C LEU A 3 2.85 18.20 7.54
N GLN A 4 3.45 19.39 7.70
CA GLN A 4 4.68 19.75 7.00
C GLN A 4 5.86 18.85 7.39
N LYS A 5 5.94 18.44 8.66
CA LYS A 5 6.97 17.51 9.15
C LYS A 5 6.71 16.11 8.61
N ALA A 6 5.47 15.64 8.67
CA ALA A 6 5.10 14.33 8.13
C ALA A 6 5.35 14.25 6.61
N LEU A 7 5.02 15.30 5.86
CA LEU A 7 5.22 15.39 4.42
C LEU A 7 6.71 15.33 4.04
N LYS A 8 7.58 16.00 4.81
CA LYS A 8 9.04 15.90 4.61
C LYS A 8 9.54 14.47 4.78
N ILE A 9 9.10 13.78 5.84
CA ILE A 9 9.48 12.37 6.08
C ILE A 9 8.93 11.48 4.96
N ALA A 10 7.66 11.62 4.61
CA ALA A 10 7.01 10.84 3.56
C ALA A 10 7.71 11.01 2.20
N ASN A 11 8.02 12.25 1.80
CA ASN A 11 8.74 12.54 0.57
C ASN A 11 10.17 11.98 0.58
N TYR A 12 10.87 12.08 1.72
CA TYR A 12 12.21 11.49 1.87
C TYR A 12 12.16 9.97 1.65
N LEU A 13 11.20 9.28 2.28
CA LEU A 13 11.01 7.85 2.11
C LEU A 13 10.61 7.48 0.68
N CYS A 14 9.66 8.18 0.07
CA CYS A 14 9.29 7.95 -1.33
C CYS A 14 10.50 8.09 -2.26
N LYS A 15 11.31 9.15 -2.10
CA LYS A 15 12.50 9.38 -2.92
C LYS A 15 13.55 8.28 -2.72
N GLY A 16 13.83 7.90 -1.47
CA GLY A 16 14.81 6.87 -1.15
C GLY A 16 14.38 5.45 -1.59
N LEU A 17 13.07 5.17 -1.58
CA LEU A 17 12.52 3.86 -1.92
C LEU A 17 12.12 3.73 -3.39
N ALA A 18 11.99 4.84 -4.13
CA ALA A 18 11.61 4.84 -5.55
C ALA A 18 12.46 3.92 -6.43
N PRO A 19 13.81 3.81 -6.28
CA PRO A 19 14.60 2.89 -7.10
C PRO A 19 14.18 1.41 -6.99
N TYR A 20 13.59 1.04 -5.85
CA TYR A 20 13.18 -0.32 -5.50
C TYR A 20 11.72 -0.64 -5.85
N CYS A 21 11.01 0.33 -6.41
CA CYS A 21 9.59 0.24 -6.72
C CYS A 21 9.35 0.58 -8.19
N GLU A 22 8.40 -0.08 -8.83
CA GLU A 22 7.85 0.37 -10.12
C GLU A 22 7.04 1.66 -9.92
N ARG A 23 6.36 1.76 -8.77
CA ARG A 23 5.58 2.94 -8.38
C ARG A 23 5.55 3.07 -6.87
N ILE A 24 5.63 4.28 -6.35
CA ILE A 24 5.43 4.57 -4.92
C ILE A 24 4.72 5.91 -4.76
N ALA A 25 3.79 5.99 -3.81
CA ALA A 25 3.03 7.20 -3.53
C ALA A 25 2.68 7.33 -2.05
N ILE A 26 2.49 8.58 -1.62
CA ILE A 26 1.99 8.92 -0.28
C ILE A 26 0.47 8.70 -0.27
N ALA A 27 -0.03 8.05 0.77
CA ALA A 27 -1.45 7.80 1.03
C ALA A 27 -1.88 8.42 2.37
N GLY A 28 -2.98 7.94 2.93
CA GLY A 28 -3.42 8.28 4.27
C GLY A 28 -3.69 9.76 4.50
N SER A 29 -3.58 10.15 5.78
CA SER A 29 -3.89 11.50 6.26
C SER A 29 -2.95 12.56 5.67
N VAL A 30 -1.70 12.21 5.37
CA VAL A 30 -0.74 13.08 4.68
C VAL A 30 -1.25 13.45 3.28
N ARG A 31 -1.71 12.46 2.49
CA ARG A 31 -2.27 12.73 1.15
C ARG A 31 -3.56 13.56 1.21
N ARG A 32 -4.34 13.43 2.28
CA ARG A 32 -5.54 14.25 2.50
C ARG A 32 -5.25 15.65 3.05
N GLY A 33 -3.99 15.96 3.37
CA GLY A 33 -3.61 17.26 3.92
C GLY A 33 -4.14 17.53 5.34
N LYS A 34 -4.31 16.49 6.17
CA LYS A 34 -4.74 16.70 7.57
C LYS A 34 -3.63 17.39 8.36
N ALA A 35 -3.99 18.45 9.09
CA ALA A 35 -3.05 19.24 9.88
C ALA A 35 -2.32 18.40 10.95
N ASP A 36 -3.05 17.48 11.59
CA ASP A 36 -2.49 16.51 12.52
C ASP A 36 -2.48 15.10 11.91
N VAL A 37 -1.26 14.57 11.73
CA VAL A 37 -0.93 13.29 11.13
C VAL A 37 -0.54 12.31 12.23
N LYS A 38 -1.23 11.17 12.31
CA LYS A 38 -1.00 10.11 13.31
C LYS A 38 0.07 9.10 12.87
N ASP A 39 0.15 8.88 11.56
CA ASP A 39 1.00 7.89 10.91
C ASP A 39 1.29 8.31 9.45
N ILE A 40 2.38 7.79 8.91
CA ILE A 40 2.76 7.97 7.50
C ILE A 40 2.37 6.70 6.76
N GLU A 41 1.44 6.81 5.81
CA GLU A 41 1.05 5.70 4.94
C GLU A 41 1.62 5.89 3.54
N LEU A 42 2.29 4.87 3.01
CA LEU A 42 2.76 4.80 1.63
C LEU A 42 2.16 3.58 0.92
N LEU A 43 1.96 3.69 -0.39
CA LEU A 43 1.59 2.58 -1.27
C LEU A 43 2.68 2.38 -2.31
N ALA A 44 3.17 1.16 -2.47
CA ALA A 44 4.25 0.82 -3.37
C ALA A 44 3.90 -0.40 -4.25
N ILE A 45 4.30 -0.37 -5.52
CA ILE A 45 4.43 -1.55 -6.38
C ILE A 45 5.91 -1.93 -6.33
N PRO A 46 6.31 -2.97 -5.58
CA PRO A 46 7.72 -3.34 -5.47
C PRO A 46 8.25 -3.93 -6.77
N LYS A 47 9.51 -3.63 -7.10
CA LYS A 47 10.23 -4.40 -8.13
C LYS A 47 10.54 -5.81 -7.60
N ARG A 48 10.58 -6.77 -8.51
CA ARG A 48 10.96 -8.16 -8.22
C ARG A 48 12.19 -8.54 -9.04
N GLU A 49 13.17 -9.12 -8.38
CA GLU A 49 14.37 -9.65 -9.03
C GLU A 49 14.45 -11.16 -8.81
N THR A 50 14.76 -11.90 -9.87
CA THR A 50 15.14 -13.30 -9.77
C THR A 50 16.62 -13.39 -9.40
N ARG A 51 16.96 -14.15 -8.35
CA ARG A 51 18.36 -14.42 -7.96
C ARG A 51 18.65 -15.91 -7.96
N GLY A 52 19.81 -16.25 -8.48
CA GLY A 52 20.25 -17.64 -8.66
C GLY A 52 19.55 -18.34 -9.82
N GLU A 53 20.01 -19.55 -10.10
CA GLU A 53 19.42 -20.42 -11.10
C GLU A 53 18.40 -21.38 -10.45
N PRO A 54 17.33 -21.76 -11.16
CA PRO A 54 16.44 -22.80 -10.69
C PRO A 54 17.20 -24.13 -10.60
N ILE A 55 16.98 -24.88 -9.53
CA ILE A 55 17.55 -26.21 -9.37
C ILE A 55 16.73 -27.16 -10.22
N GLN A 56 17.40 -27.92 -11.10
CA GLN A 56 16.78 -28.90 -11.99
C GLN A 56 17.27 -30.31 -11.64
N ASP A 57 16.42 -31.32 -11.88
CA ASP A 57 16.84 -32.72 -11.85
C ASP A 57 17.65 -33.12 -13.10
N LEU A 58 18.10 -34.37 -13.17
CA LEU A 58 18.87 -34.91 -14.31
C LEU A 58 18.09 -34.94 -15.63
N PHE A 59 16.78 -34.73 -15.60
CA PHE A 59 15.89 -34.72 -16.75
C PHE A 59 15.42 -33.30 -17.11
N GLY A 60 15.94 -32.27 -16.44
CA GLY A 60 15.61 -30.87 -16.67
C GLY A 60 14.34 -30.38 -15.97
N ASN A 61 13.73 -31.17 -15.07
CA ASN A 61 12.56 -30.70 -14.31
C ASN A 61 13.00 -29.80 -13.17
N VAL A 62 12.37 -28.62 -13.06
CA VAL A 62 12.65 -27.68 -11.96
C VAL A 62 12.16 -28.27 -10.63
N THR A 63 13.09 -28.54 -9.73
CA THR A 63 12.83 -29.05 -8.37
C THR A 63 12.79 -27.92 -7.33
N ALA A 64 13.45 -26.80 -7.60
CA ALA A 64 13.30 -25.58 -6.82
C ALA A 64 13.37 -24.35 -7.74
N PRO A 65 12.39 -23.42 -7.68
CA PRO A 65 12.43 -22.21 -8.48
C PRO A 65 13.55 -21.28 -7.99
N ALA A 66 14.04 -20.44 -8.89
CA ALA A 66 14.95 -19.35 -8.53
C ALA A 66 14.30 -18.39 -7.52
N LEU A 67 15.12 -17.79 -6.64
CA LEU A 67 14.63 -16.96 -5.56
C LEU A 67 14.05 -15.66 -6.09
N GLN A 68 12.79 -15.38 -5.76
CA GLN A 68 12.13 -14.10 -6.06
C GLN A 68 12.35 -13.11 -4.93
N VAL A 69 13.15 -12.07 -5.18
CA VAL A 69 13.51 -11.04 -4.21
C VAL A 69 12.60 -9.83 -4.37
N ASN A 70 12.03 -9.37 -3.26
CA ASN A 70 11.30 -8.13 -3.12
C ASN A 70 12.28 -6.98 -2.95
N MET A 71 12.49 -6.18 -3.99
CA MET A 71 13.49 -5.11 -3.94
C MET A 71 13.12 -4.01 -2.95
N LEU A 72 11.83 -3.79 -2.68
CA LEU A 72 11.41 -2.88 -1.61
C LEU A 72 11.95 -3.37 -0.25
N CYS A 73 11.89 -4.68 0.04
CA CYS A 73 12.45 -5.25 1.28
C CYS A 73 13.95 -4.94 1.40
N GLU A 74 14.71 -5.06 0.32
CA GLU A 74 16.13 -4.69 0.27
C GLU A 74 16.36 -3.19 0.48
N GLY A 75 15.51 -2.33 -0.09
CA GLY A 75 15.54 -0.89 0.14
C GLY A 75 15.26 -0.51 1.60
N LEU A 76 14.28 -1.16 2.23
CA LEU A 76 13.89 -0.90 3.62
C LEU A 76 15.01 -1.22 4.62
N LYS A 77 15.82 -2.27 4.37
CA LYS A 77 17.02 -2.58 5.19
C LYS A 77 18.03 -1.43 5.22
N ARG A 78 18.02 -0.56 4.21
CA ARG A 78 18.97 0.56 4.05
C ARG A 78 18.42 1.88 4.56
N VAL A 79 17.14 1.95 4.96
CA VAL A 79 16.56 3.17 5.48
C VAL A 79 17.07 3.39 6.91
N PRO A 80 17.84 4.46 7.17
CA PRO A 80 18.37 4.70 8.51
C PRO A 80 17.25 5.16 9.44
N LYS A 81 17.42 4.92 10.74
CA LYS A 81 16.56 5.48 11.81
C LYS A 81 15.08 5.08 11.72
N ILE A 82 14.79 3.90 11.15
CA ILE A 82 13.48 3.24 11.26
C ILE A 82 13.67 1.90 11.95
N ARG A 83 12.90 1.68 13.01
CA ARG A 83 12.76 0.39 13.66
C ARG A 83 11.61 -0.38 13.00
N TRP A 84 11.88 -1.56 12.46
CA TRP A 84 10.86 -2.39 11.83
C TRP A 84 10.10 -3.17 12.90
N ILE A 85 8.78 -3.05 12.89
CA ILE A 85 7.92 -3.54 13.97
C ILE A 85 6.79 -4.42 13.43
N LYS A 86 6.21 -5.21 14.32
CA LYS A 86 5.22 -6.22 13.98
C LYS A 86 3.98 -5.56 13.35
N PRO A 87 3.63 -5.92 12.11
CA PRO A 87 2.42 -5.41 11.48
C PRO A 87 1.17 -5.96 12.19
N GLY A 88 0.11 -5.16 12.28
CA GLY A 88 -1.20 -5.60 12.78
C GLY A 88 -1.38 -5.57 14.30
N THR A 89 -0.39 -5.07 15.05
CA THR A 89 -0.53 -4.76 16.49
C THR A 89 -0.37 -3.25 16.73
N SER A 90 -0.98 -2.74 17.79
CA SER A 90 -0.80 -1.37 18.28
C SER A 90 0.55 -1.18 18.97
N GLU A 91 1.11 -2.26 19.51
CA GLU A 91 2.36 -2.29 20.28
C GLU A 91 3.60 -2.14 19.38
N ILE A 92 4.68 -1.62 19.96
CA ILE A 92 5.98 -1.48 19.31
C ILE A 92 6.79 -2.74 19.63
N ILE A 93 6.67 -3.75 18.77
CA ILE A 93 7.39 -5.02 18.89
C ILE A 93 8.31 -5.17 17.70
N ASP A 94 9.61 -5.33 17.93
CA ASP A 94 10.58 -5.53 16.85
C ASP A 94 10.21 -6.75 15.99
N TRP A 95 10.32 -6.60 14.67
CA TRP A 95 9.91 -7.62 13.73
C TRP A 95 10.79 -7.62 12.48
N PRO A 96 11.22 -8.80 12.01
CA PRO A 96 12.04 -8.89 10.82
C PRO A 96 11.25 -8.49 9.57
N LEU A 97 11.94 -7.84 8.63
CA LEU A 97 11.43 -7.63 7.28
C LEU A 97 11.28 -8.98 6.58
N LYS A 98 10.09 -9.26 6.04
CA LYS A 98 9.79 -10.51 5.31
C LYS A 98 9.58 -10.21 3.83
N ASN A 99 10.18 -11.03 2.97
CA ASN A 99 10.18 -10.84 1.52
C ASN A 99 8.76 -10.92 0.91
N GLU A 100 7.89 -11.76 1.51
CA GLU A 100 6.51 -12.02 1.11
C GLU A 100 5.50 -11.12 1.85
N ALA A 101 5.95 -10.15 2.65
CA ALA A 101 5.06 -9.30 3.44
C ALA A 101 4.11 -8.49 2.54
N LYS A 102 2.82 -8.46 2.91
CA LYS A 102 1.80 -7.63 2.23
C LYS A 102 1.99 -6.14 2.51
N TYR A 103 2.58 -5.82 3.65
CA TYR A 103 2.98 -4.48 4.03
C TYR A 103 4.05 -4.53 5.10
N PHE A 104 4.79 -3.44 5.23
CA PHE A 104 5.84 -3.25 6.22
C PHE A 104 5.41 -2.15 7.18
N ARG A 105 5.71 -2.33 8.48
CA ARG A 105 5.47 -1.33 9.50
C ARG A 105 6.77 -0.93 10.15
N GLY A 106 7.05 0.37 10.16
CA GLY A 106 8.18 0.98 10.81
C GLY A 106 7.74 1.93 11.92
N TYR A 107 8.67 2.25 12.80
CA TYR A 107 8.53 3.25 13.85
C TYR A 107 9.77 4.15 13.85
N ILE A 108 9.54 5.46 13.93
CA ILE A 108 10.61 6.47 14.01
C ILE A 108 10.60 7.04 15.42
N ASP A 109 11.55 6.59 16.25
CA ASP A 109 11.61 6.92 17.68
C ASP A 109 11.76 8.44 17.92
N SER A 110 12.52 9.14 17.07
CA SER A 110 12.82 10.58 17.26
C SER A 110 11.60 11.51 17.17
N CYS A 111 10.48 11.02 16.65
CA CYS A 111 9.28 11.82 16.47
C CYS A 111 7.99 11.05 16.76
N ASP A 112 8.10 9.90 17.43
CA ASP A 112 7.00 9.04 17.88
C ASP A 112 5.93 8.84 16.79
N ILE A 113 6.35 8.35 15.62
CA ILE A 113 5.45 8.13 14.49
C ILE A 113 5.63 6.76 13.85
N LYS A 114 4.50 6.16 13.48
CA LYS A 114 4.45 4.91 12.72
C LYS A 114 4.49 5.20 11.22
N VAL A 115 5.13 4.30 10.48
CA VAL A 115 5.19 4.32 9.01
C VAL A 115 4.66 2.99 8.50
N ASP A 116 3.56 3.02 7.74
CA ASP A 116 3.00 1.84 7.08
C ASP A 116 3.26 1.92 5.58
N ILE A 117 3.89 0.90 5.01
CA ILE A 117 4.22 0.80 3.59
C ILE A 117 3.50 -0.41 3.00
N PHE A 118 2.38 -0.15 2.35
CA PHE A 118 1.54 -1.17 1.73
C PHE A 118 2.08 -1.56 0.35
N THR A 119 1.97 -2.85 0.02
CA THR A 119 2.36 -3.35 -1.30
C THR A 119 1.14 -3.55 -2.20
N ALA A 120 1.31 -3.24 -3.48
CA ALA A 120 0.31 -3.41 -4.53
C ALA A 120 0.91 -4.07 -5.76
N ARG A 121 0.02 -4.44 -6.68
CA ARG A 121 0.31 -4.77 -8.07
C ARG A 121 -0.32 -3.69 -8.93
N GLU A 122 0.10 -3.59 -10.18
CA GLU A 122 -0.48 -2.66 -11.14
C GLU A 122 -2.03 -2.74 -11.17
N CYS A 123 -2.57 -3.96 -11.26
CA CYS A 123 -4.02 -4.20 -11.29
C CYS A 123 -4.77 -3.97 -9.96
N THR A 124 -4.07 -3.74 -8.84
CA THR A 124 -4.69 -3.40 -7.54
C THR A 124 -4.41 -1.97 -7.10
N TRP A 125 -3.58 -1.23 -7.84
CA TRP A 125 -3.08 0.05 -7.41
C TRP A 125 -4.21 1.02 -7.12
N GLY A 126 -5.13 1.21 -8.08
CA GLY A 126 -6.24 2.15 -7.95
C GLY A 126 -7.17 1.83 -6.79
N TYR A 127 -7.52 0.54 -6.64
CA TYR A 127 -8.31 0.05 -5.50
C TYR A 127 -7.63 0.36 -4.17
N GLN A 128 -6.36 -0.02 -4.03
CA GLN A 128 -5.64 0.16 -2.77
C GLN A 128 -5.39 1.65 -2.49
N MET A 129 -5.11 2.44 -3.51
CA MET A 129 -4.91 3.87 -3.39
C MET A 129 -6.17 4.55 -2.84
N ALA A 130 -7.35 4.20 -3.35
CA ALA A 130 -8.62 4.72 -2.86
C ALA A 130 -8.83 4.41 -1.37
N ILE A 131 -8.66 3.14 -0.98
CA ILE A 131 -8.92 2.68 0.39
C ILE A 131 -7.89 3.19 1.39
N ARG A 132 -6.60 3.18 1.04
CA ARG A 132 -5.50 3.68 1.89
C ARG A 132 -5.48 5.19 1.98
N THR A 133 -6.03 5.90 0.99
CA THR A 133 -6.15 7.35 1.11
C THR A 133 -7.19 7.76 2.14
N GLY A 134 -8.23 6.95 2.41
CA GLY A 134 -9.22 7.24 3.45
C GLY A 134 -10.03 8.54 3.24
N PRO A 135 -10.64 9.10 4.31
CA PRO A 135 -10.68 8.58 5.68
C PRO A 135 -11.46 7.24 5.79
N ALA A 136 -11.46 6.62 6.97
CA ALA A 136 -12.05 5.30 7.17
C ALA A 136 -13.53 5.26 6.74
N GLU A 137 -14.32 6.29 7.05
CA GLU A 137 -15.74 6.36 6.70
C GLU A 137 -15.93 6.47 5.18
N PHE A 138 -15.08 7.24 4.49
CA PHE A 138 -15.10 7.34 3.03
C PHE A 138 -14.76 6.00 2.38
N SER A 139 -13.73 5.32 2.88
CA SER A 139 -13.35 3.98 2.40
C SER A 139 -14.48 2.97 2.64
N GLN A 140 -15.15 3.01 3.79
CA GLN A 140 -16.32 2.18 4.07
C GLN A 140 -17.48 2.46 3.12
N ALA A 141 -17.72 3.73 2.77
CA ALA A 141 -18.78 4.07 1.85
C ALA A 141 -18.50 3.59 0.41
N LEU A 142 -17.24 3.67 -0.05
CA LEU A 142 -16.83 3.01 -1.31
C LEU A 142 -17.08 1.50 -1.25
N VAL A 143 -16.73 0.87 -0.13
CA VAL A 143 -16.98 -0.57 0.10
C VAL A 143 -18.46 -0.91 -0.04
N GLN A 144 -19.31 -0.16 0.67
CA GLN A 144 -20.75 -0.35 0.60
C GLN A 144 -21.32 -0.13 -0.80
N LYS A 145 -20.85 0.89 -1.53
CA LYS A 145 -21.30 1.19 -2.89
C LYS A 145 -20.98 0.04 -3.85
N TRP A 146 -19.76 -0.49 -3.84
CA TRP A 146 -19.41 -1.59 -4.75
C TRP A 146 -20.12 -2.88 -4.40
N LEU A 147 -20.38 -3.15 -3.11
CA LEU A 147 -21.16 -4.30 -2.67
C LEU A 147 -22.58 -4.23 -3.22
N ARG A 148 -23.23 -3.06 -3.17
CA ARG A 148 -24.55 -2.84 -3.79
C ARG A 148 -24.56 -3.05 -5.30
N LEU A 149 -23.43 -2.82 -5.98
CA LEU A 149 -23.27 -3.05 -7.41
C LEU A 149 -22.85 -4.50 -7.76
N GLY A 150 -22.80 -5.39 -6.77
CA GLY A 150 -22.48 -6.81 -6.93
C GLY A 150 -20.99 -7.12 -7.06
N TYR A 151 -20.11 -6.18 -6.71
CA TYR A 151 -18.68 -6.45 -6.59
C TYR A 151 -18.33 -7.00 -5.21
N GLN A 152 -17.24 -7.74 -5.11
CA GLN A 152 -16.66 -8.20 -3.85
C GLN A 152 -15.21 -7.73 -3.76
N GLY A 153 -14.77 -7.33 -2.57
CA GLY A 153 -13.39 -6.95 -2.31
C GLY A 153 -12.65 -8.05 -1.54
N GLN A 154 -11.58 -8.61 -2.11
CA GLN A 154 -10.75 -9.60 -1.42
C GLN A 154 -9.27 -9.40 -1.75
N GLY A 155 -8.42 -9.32 -0.71
CA GLY A 155 -6.96 -9.27 -0.89
C GLY A 155 -6.45 -8.07 -1.69
N GLY A 156 -7.17 -6.94 -1.67
CA GLY A 156 -6.82 -5.76 -2.46
C GLY A 156 -7.33 -5.78 -3.91
N MET A 157 -8.17 -6.74 -4.28
CA MET A 157 -8.76 -6.90 -5.61
C MET A 157 -10.28 -6.79 -5.55
N LEU A 158 -10.89 -6.31 -6.65
CA LEU A 158 -12.31 -6.47 -6.88
C LEU A 158 -12.60 -7.71 -7.73
N THR A 159 -13.70 -8.39 -7.43
CA THR A 159 -14.26 -9.46 -8.25
C THR A 159 -15.74 -9.22 -8.51
N LYS A 160 -16.24 -9.73 -9.63
CA LYS A 160 -17.67 -9.74 -9.97
C LYS A 160 -17.99 -11.00 -10.77
N TYR A 161 -19.01 -11.73 -10.33
CA TYR A 161 -19.36 -13.05 -10.89
C TYR A 161 -18.17 -14.02 -11.00
N GLY A 162 -17.32 -14.05 -9.96
CA GLY A 162 -16.12 -14.89 -9.92
C GLY A 162 -14.96 -14.41 -10.81
N LYS A 163 -15.13 -13.33 -11.59
CA LYS A 163 -14.08 -12.77 -12.44
C LYS A 163 -13.39 -11.60 -11.77
N LEU A 164 -12.08 -11.50 -11.96
CA LEU A 164 -11.27 -10.41 -11.45
C LEU A 164 -11.54 -9.12 -12.24
N VAL A 165 -11.69 -8.01 -11.52
CA VAL A 165 -11.88 -6.68 -12.09
C VAL A 165 -10.64 -5.84 -11.75
N PRO A 166 -9.73 -5.61 -12.70
CA PRO A 166 -8.53 -4.83 -12.46
C PRO A 166 -8.89 -3.36 -12.27
N VAL A 167 -8.29 -2.72 -11.27
CA VAL A 167 -8.45 -1.29 -10.98
C VAL A 167 -7.05 -0.69 -10.92
N ARG A 168 -6.58 -0.17 -12.06
CA ARG A 168 -5.18 0.26 -12.23
C ARG A 168 -4.97 1.65 -11.69
N GLU A 169 -5.90 2.56 -11.95
CA GLU A 169 -5.88 3.92 -11.41
C GLU A 169 -7.00 4.16 -10.40
N GLU A 170 -6.77 5.10 -9.49
CA GLU A 170 -7.75 5.43 -8.46
C GLU A 170 -9.06 5.91 -9.09
N LYS A 171 -8.98 6.67 -10.19
CA LYS A 171 -10.12 7.14 -10.96
C LYS A 171 -10.95 6.00 -11.56
N ASP A 172 -10.31 4.91 -11.98
CA ASP A 172 -11.01 3.73 -12.52
C ASP A 172 -12.01 3.17 -11.51
N LEU A 173 -11.68 3.23 -10.21
CA LEU A 173 -12.62 2.80 -9.17
C LEU A 173 -13.86 3.71 -9.14
N PHE A 174 -13.68 5.03 -9.19
CA PHE A 174 -14.81 5.96 -9.15
C PHE A 174 -15.70 5.80 -10.38
N ASP A 175 -15.09 5.65 -11.56
CA ASP A 175 -15.81 5.39 -12.82
C ASP A 175 -16.59 4.06 -12.73
N LEU A 176 -15.98 2.99 -12.18
CA LEU A 176 -16.63 1.68 -11.96
C LEU A 176 -17.84 1.74 -11.01
N LEU A 177 -17.82 2.70 -10.06
CA LEU A 177 -18.87 2.90 -9.07
C LEU A 177 -19.92 3.95 -9.49
N TYR A 178 -19.80 4.48 -10.72
CA TYR A 178 -20.63 5.56 -11.23
C TYR A 178 -20.62 6.79 -10.31
N MET A 179 -19.41 7.20 -9.90
CA MET A 179 -19.17 8.33 -9.00
C MET A 179 -18.24 9.34 -9.65
N GLU A 180 -18.44 10.62 -9.36
CA GLU A 180 -17.44 11.63 -9.67
C GLU A 180 -16.18 11.40 -8.81
N TYR A 181 -15.00 11.63 -9.40
CA TYR A 181 -13.73 11.49 -8.69
C TYR A 181 -13.59 12.54 -7.58
N VAL A 182 -13.50 12.09 -6.33
CA VAL A 182 -13.32 12.97 -5.18
C VAL A 182 -11.83 13.12 -4.86
N LEU A 183 -11.33 14.36 -5.00
CA LEU A 183 -9.96 14.74 -4.65
C LEU A 183 -9.64 14.35 -3.19
N PRO A 184 -8.41 13.89 -2.89
CA PRO A 184 -8.05 13.40 -1.54
C PRO A 184 -8.35 14.37 -0.40
N HIS A 185 -8.07 15.67 -0.58
CA HIS A 185 -8.33 16.70 0.42
C HIS A 185 -9.82 17.07 0.59
N LYS A 186 -10.68 16.64 -0.34
CA LYS A 186 -12.14 16.82 -0.29
C LYS A 186 -12.87 15.58 0.25
N ARG A 187 -12.15 14.54 0.69
CA ARG A 187 -12.76 13.33 1.23
C ARG A 187 -13.21 13.55 2.66
N GLU A 188 -14.49 13.84 2.83
CA GLU A 188 -15.13 14.03 4.13
C GLU A 188 -15.92 12.78 4.53
N SER A 189 -16.09 12.59 5.83
CA SER A 189 -16.80 11.44 6.39
C SER A 189 -18.31 11.42 6.06
N GLN A 190 -18.90 12.53 5.60
CA GLN A 190 -20.34 12.68 5.36
C GLN A 190 -20.75 12.62 3.87
N LEU A 191 -19.80 12.56 2.94
CA LEU A 191 -20.06 12.85 1.52
C LEU A 191 -20.52 11.67 0.65
N ILE A 192 -20.81 10.48 1.19
CA ILE A 192 -21.17 9.32 0.34
C ILE A 192 -22.34 8.53 0.93
N LEU A 193 -23.54 9.12 0.96
CA LEU A 193 -24.79 8.34 1.10
C LEU A 193 -25.98 8.96 0.33
N ARG A 194 -25.73 9.69 -0.77
CA ARG A 194 -26.77 10.02 -1.75
C ARG A 194 -26.53 9.24 -3.04
#